data_AF-A0A1X2DWE7-F1
#
_entry.id   AF-A0A1X2DWE7-F1
#
_cell.length_a   1.000
_cell.length_b   1.000
_cell.length_c   1.000
_cell.angle_alpha   90.00
_cell.angle_beta   90.00
_cell.angle_gamma   90.00
#
_symmetry.space_group_name_H-M   'P 1'
#
loop_
_entity.id
_entity.type
_entity.pdbx_description
1 polymer ?
#
loop_
_entity_poly.entity_id
_entity_poly.type
_entity_poly.pdbx_seq_one_letter_code
_entity_poly.pdbx_strand_id
1 'polypeptide(L)'
;MRGVLLNVFVWWTKIIYRRLARKVARDVADYQKVGIAVDGIVGIGASPSCGVTTTLDLRASLELVAACPRAAQTRDVMNERAVLGWRSSGEGLFIKALDRELKRRRLIVPAFEHDLAAELRGEQQAVFVKGERRMLGKDSSNLTDPSG
;
A
#
# COMPACT_ATOMS: atom_id res chain seq x y z
N MET A 1 -2.03 25.65 -13.25
CA MET A 1 -0.75 24.94 -13.45
C MET A 1 -0.48 23.84 -12.41
N ARG A 2 -0.65 24.07 -11.10
CA ARG A 2 -0.35 23.07 -10.03
C ARG A 2 -1.07 21.71 -10.19
N GLY A 3 -2.35 21.70 -10.56
CA GLY A 3 -3.11 20.46 -10.75
C GLY A 3 -2.64 19.60 -11.94
N VAL A 4 -2.09 20.22 -12.99
CA VAL A 4 -1.60 19.50 -14.19
C VAL A 4 -0.27 18.81 -13.88
N LEU A 5 0.66 19.51 -13.23
CA LEU A 5 1.93 18.93 -12.77
C LEU A 5 1.72 17.77 -11.80
N LEU A 6 0.77 17.90 -10.88
CA LEU A 6 0.43 16.82 -9.94
C LEU A 6 -0.14 15.60 -10.68
N ASN A 7 -1.03 15.80 -11.66
CA ASN A 7 -1.57 14.71 -12.46
C ASN A 7 -0.48 13.98 -13.26
N VAL A 8 0.47 14.71 -13.85
CA VAL A 8 1.63 14.12 -14.55
C VAL A 8 2.50 13.32 -13.59
N PHE A 9 2.79 13.86 -12.40
CA PHE A 9 3.56 13.15 -11.37
C PHE A 9 2.86 11.87 -10.89
N VAL A 10 1.55 11.94 -10.60
CA VAL A 10 0.75 10.76 -10.21
C VAL A 10 0.69 9.73 -11.33
N TRP A 11 0.62 10.17 -12.58
CA TRP A 11 0.63 9.27 -13.73
C TRP A 11 2.00 8.58 -13.91
N TRP A 12 3.08 9.34 -13.82
CA TRP A 12 4.45 8.82 -13.89
C TRP A 12 4.73 7.79 -12.77
N THR A 13 4.36 8.12 -11.53
CA THR A 13 4.50 7.21 -10.39
C THR A 13 3.69 5.93 -10.58
N LYS A 14 2.47 6.00 -11.12
CA LYS A 14 1.67 4.81 -11.50
C LYS A 14 2.40 3.92 -12.52
N ILE A 15 3.09 4.50 -13.51
CA ILE A 15 3.85 3.72 -14.50
C ILE A 15 5.03 3.00 -13.84
N ILE A 16 5.79 3.70 -13.00
CA ILE A 16 6.92 3.11 -12.28
C ILE A 16 6.42 1.95 -11.39
N TYR A 17 5.38 2.18 -10.59
CA TYR A 17 4.82 1.15 -9.72
C TYR A 17 4.25 -0.03 -10.49
N ARG A 18 3.67 0.19 -11.68
CA ARG A 18 3.25 -0.91 -12.56
C ARG A 18 4.43 -1.76 -13.03
N ARG A 19 5.56 -1.14 -13.38
CA ARG A 19 6.78 -1.86 -13.78
C ARG A 19 7.34 -2.66 -12.59
N LEU A 20 7.40 -2.05 -11.42
CA LEU A 20 7.85 -2.72 -10.19
C LEU A 20 6.93 -3.89 -9.82
N ALA A 21 5.61 -3.69 -9.84
CA ALA A 21 4.61 -4.72 -9.57
C ALA A 21 4.76 -5.92 -10.51
N ARG A 22 5.03 -5.68 -11.80
CA ARG A 22 5.26 -6.75 -12.76
C ARG A 22 6.53 -7.55 -12.46
N LYS A 23 7.58 -6.87 -12.00
CA LYS A 23 8.84 -7.52 -11.60
C LYS A 23 8.59 -8.40 -10.36
N VAL A 24 7.99 -7.84 -9.31
CA VAL A 24 7.67 -8.60 -8.09
C VAL A 24 6.75 -9.79 -8.38
N ALA A 25 5.70 -9.61 -9.18
CA ALA A 25 4.82 -10.71 -9.55
C ALA A 25 5.52 -11.78 -10.43
N ARG A 26 6.60 -11.42 -11.14
CA ARG A 26 7.46 -12.40 -11.82
C ARG A 26 8.28 -13.17 -10.79
N ASP A 27 8.94 -12.46 -9.88
CA ASP A 27 9.80 -13.06 -8.85
C ASP A 27 9.01 -14.03 -7.98
N VAL A 28 7.79 -13.67 -7.56
CA VAL A 28 6.84 -14.57 -6.87
C VAL A 28 6.56 -15.83 -7.68
N ALA A 29 6.27 -15.68 -8.98
CA ALA A 29 5.99 -16.84 -9.83
C ALA A 29 7.21 -17.74 -9.96
N ASP A 30 8.40 -17.15 -10.05
CA ASP A 30 9.64 -17.90 -10.22
C ASP A 30 10.02 -18.64 -8.94
N TYR A 31 9.81 -18.04 -7.75
CA TYR A 31 9.94 -18.75 -6.47
C TYR A 31 9.00 -19.95 -6.37
N GLN A 32 7.71 -19.75 -6.70
CA GLN A 32 6.74 -20.84 -6.64
C GLN A 32 7.05 -21.98 -7.63
N LYS A 33 7.57 -21.66 -8.83
CA LYS A 33 7.99 -22.68 -9.80
C LYS A 33 9.10 -23.58 -9.30
N VAL A 34 10.01 -23.05 -8.48
CA VAL A 34 11.12 -23.82 -7.89
C VAL A 34 10.74 -24.44 -6.53
N GLY A 35 9.45 -24.41 -6.17
CA GLY A 35 8.93 -25.01 -4.93
C GLY A 35 9.12 -24.14 -3.68
N ILE A 36 9.51 -22.88 -3.83
CA ILE A 36 9.62 -21.94 -2.71
C ILE A 36 8.25 -21.27 -2.49
N ALA A 37 7.66 -21.52 -1.32
CA ALA A 37 6.43 -20.87 -0.90
C ALA A 37 6.69 -19.39 -0.57
N VAL A 38 5.79 -18.52 -1.03
CA VAL A 38 5.78 -17.10 -0.66
C VAL A 38 4.67 -16.90 0.37
N ASP A 39 5.06 -16.82 1.65
CA ASP A 39 4.11 -16.73 2.77
C ASP A 39 3.33 -15.42 2.80
N GLY A 40 3.88 -14.35 2.22
CA GLY A 40 3.14 -13.13 1.97
C GLY A 40 3.97 -11.92 1.58
N ILE A 41 3.26 -10.81 1.38
CA ILE A 41 3.80 -9.48 1.10
C ILE A 41 3.46 -8.59 2.28
N VAL A 42 4.46 -7.93 2.87
CA VAL A 42 4.24 -6.96 3.93
C VAL A 42 4.25 -5.56 3.35
N GLY A 43 3.14 -4.84 3.53
CA GLY A 43 3.02 -3.42 3.19
C GLY A 43 2.99 -2.55 4.45
N ILE A 44 3.27 -1.27 4.27
CA ILE A 44 3.25 -0.29 5.37
C ILE A 44 1.95 0.49 5.29
N GLY A 45 1.14 0.41 6.34
CA GLY A 45 -0.13 1.14 6.45
C GLY A 45 0.09 2.65 6.44
N ALA A 46 -0.91 3.37 5.91
CA ALA A 46 -0.83 4.81 5.68
C ALA A 46 0.26 5.24 4.67
N SER A 47 0.84 4.29 3.92
CA SER A 47 1.74 4.60 2.81
C SER A 47 0.95 4.74 1.50
N PRO A 48 1.13 5.84 0.74
CA PRO A 48 0.47 6.02 -0.56
C PRO A 48 0.91 4.99 -1.62
N SER A 49 2.03 4.30 -1.42
CA SER A 49 2.51 3.23 -2.30
C SER A 49 2.19 1.85 -1.76
N CYS A 50 2.49 1.60 -0.48
CA CYS A 50 2.55 0.25 0.09
C CYS A 50 1.39 -0.11 1.02
N GLY A 51 0.44 0.80 1.26
CA GLY A 51 -0.75 0.53 2.05
C GLY A 51 -1.54 -0.65 1.51
N VAL A 52 -1.88 -1.61 2.36
CA VAL A 52 -2.59 -2.84 1.97
C VAL A 52 -4.09 -2.67 2.14
N THR A 53 -4.50 -2.15 3.29
CA THR A 53 -5.87 -1.78 3.67
C THR A 53 -6.01 -0.31 4.01
N THR A 54 -4.91 0.35 4.42
CA THR A 54 -4.87 1.78 4.72
C THR A 54 -3.84 2.52 3.86
N THR A 55 -4.26 3.60 3.20
CA THR A 55 -3.41 4.44 2.36
C THR A 55 -3.48 5.90 2.77
N LEU A 56 -2.51 6.69 2.33
CA LEU A 56 -2.51 8.13 2.56
C LEU A 56 -3.36 8.85 1.51
N ASP A 57 -4.25 9.74 1.93
CA ASP A 57 -4.87 10.68 1.01
C ASP A 57 -3.81 11.71 0.55
N LEU A 58 -3.21 11.42 -0.60
CA LEU A 58 -2.20 12.27 -1.22
C LEU A 58 -2.71 13.69 -1.51
N ARG A 59 -4.00 13.88 -1.82
CA ARG A 59 -4.55 15.19 -2.12
C ARG A 59 -4.62 16.03 -0.85
N ALA A 60 -5.23 15.47 0.20
CA ALA A 60 -5.36 16.16 1.47
C ALA A 60 -3.99 16.40 2.15
N SER A 61 -3.08 15.42 2.06
CA SER A 61 -1.71 15.54 2.57
C SER A 61 -0.90 16.62 1.84
N LEU A 62 -1.00 16.69 0.50
CA LEU A 62 -0.31 17.73 -0.29
C LEU A 62 -0.91 19.13 -0.08
N GLU A 63 -2.24 19.24 0.07
CA GLU A 63 -2.89 20.52 0.42
C GLU A 63 -2.42 21.02 1.78
N LEU A 64 -2.28 20.13 2.77
CA LEU A 64 -1.76 20.49 4.09
C LEU A 64 -0.27 20.88 4.05
N VAL A 65 0.57 20.14 3.32
CA VAL A 65 1.99 20.48 3.13
C VAL A 65 2.15 21.81 2.38
N ALA A 66 1.32 22.07 1.38
CA ALA A 66 1.34 23.32 0.62
C ALA A 66 0.83 24.52 1.43
N ALA A 67 -0.07 24.29 2.40
CA ALA A 67 -0.57 25.31 3.31
C ALA A 67 0.34 25.54 4.53
N CYS A 68 1.30 24.64 4.81
CA CYS A 68 2.16 24.74 5.97
C CYS A 68 3.35 25.71 5.74
N PRO A 69 3.55 26.73 6.59
CA PRO A 69 4.73 27.60 6.50
C PRO A 69 6.01 26.78 6.63
N ARG A 70 6.99 27.02 5.75
CA ARG A 70 8.27 26.28 5.69
C ARG A 70 9.04 26.27 7.02
N ALA A 71 8.80 27.24 7.89
CA ALA A 71 9.40 27.38 9.22
C ALA A 71 8.79 26.44 10.30
N ALA A 72 7.64 25.83 10.05
CA ALA A 72 6.97 24.89 10.98
C ALA A 72 7.13 23.41 10.56
N GLN A 73 8.01 23.13 9.59
CA GLN A 73 8.21 21.81 9.01
C GLN A 73 9.18 20.97 9.85
N THR A 74 8.79 20.64 11.08
CA THR A 74 9.53 19.68 11.93
C THR A 74 9.13 18.24 11.57
N ARG A 75 10.00 17.27 11.86
CA ARG A 75 9.73 15.83 11.67
C ARG A 75 8.41 15.41 12.33
N ASP A 76 8.13 15.96 13.50
CA ASP A 76 6.94 15.61 14.28
C ASP A 76 5.67 16.17 13.64
N VAL A 77 5.71 17.41 13.14
CA VAL A 77 4.57 18.02 12.42
C VAL A 77 4.28 17.28 11.11
N MET A 78 5.31 16.82 10.40
CA MET A 78 5.13 16.04 9.18
C MET A 78 4.56 14.64 9.47
N ASN A 79 5.07 13.96 10.49
CA ASN A 79 4.60 12.62 10.86
C ASN A 79 3.17 12.66 11.44
N GLU A 80 2.88 13.55 12.39
CA GLU A 80 1.54 13.62 13.00
C GLU A 80 0.49 14.18 12.05
N ARG A 81 0.72 15.36 11.45
CA ARG A 81 -0.34 16.04 10.69
C ARG A 81 -0.47 15.56 9.25
N ALA A 82 0.63 15.15 8.62
CA ALA A 82 0.59 14.78 7.20
C ALA A 82 0.44 13.27 6.96
N VAL A 83 0.85 12.40 7.90
CA VAL A 83 0.78 10.93 7.76
C VAL A 83 -0.31 10.30 8.65
N LEU A 84 -0.45 10.73 9.90
CA LEU A 84 -1.49 10.18 10.79
C LEU A 84 -2.87 10.80 10.57
N GLY A 85 -2.92 12.11 10.31
CA GLY A 85 -4.18 12.86 10.13
C GLY A 85 -4.97 12.54 8.84
N TRP A 86 -4.34 11.94 7.83
CA TRP A 86 -4.95 11.72 6.50
C TRP A 86 -4.95 10.25 6.06
N ARG A 87 -5.05 9.35 7.05
CA ARG A 87 -5.28 7.93 6.80
C ARG A 87 -6.65 7.75 6.18
N SER A 88 -6.68 7.06 5.05
CA SER A 88 -7.90 6.70 4.33
C SER A 88 -7.93 5.20 4.13
N SER A 89 -9.11 4.59 4.20
CA SER A 89 -9.27 3.20 3.79
C SER A 89 -8.99 3.07 2.30
N GLY A 90 -8.14 2.12 1.93
CA GLY A 90 -7.78 1.86 0.55
C GLY A 90 -6.34 1.39 0.38
N GLU A 91 -6.01 1.10 -0.88
CA GLU A 91 -4.74 0.51 -1.26
C GLU A 91 -3.76 1.57 -1.77
N GLY A 92 -2.50 1.37 -1.42
CA GLY A 92 -1.40 2.09 -2.05
C GLY A 92 -1.30 1.76 -3.54
N LEU A 93 -0.77 2.71 -4.32
CA LEU A 93 -0.69 2.60 -5.78
C LEU A 93 0.10 1.37 -6.25
N PHE A 94 1.12 0.97 -5.50
CA PHE A 94 1.91 -0.24 -5.81
C PHE A 94 1.14 -1.52 -5.46
N ILE A 95 0.51 -1.60 -4.28
CA ILE A 95 -0.30 -2.77 -3.91
C ILE A 95 -1.43 -3.01 -4.92
N LYS A 96 -2.12 -1.96 -5.35
CA LYS A 96 -3.16 -2.05 -6.38
C LYS A 96 -2.62 -2.51 -7.75
N ALA A 97 -1.40 -2.10 -8.10
CA ALA A 97 -0.75 -2.57 -9.32
C ALA A 97 -0.31 -4.04 -9.19
N LEU A 98 0.18 -4.45 -8.02
CA LEU A 98 0.61 -5.80 -7.72
C LEU A 98 -0.55 -6.79 -7.73
N ASP A 99 -1.68 -6.44 -7.08
CA ASP A 99 -2.91 -7.24 -7.11
C ASP A 99 -3.32 -7.60 -8.56
N ARG A 100 -3.29 -6.61 -9.46
CA ARG A 100 -3.62 -6.81 -10.88
C ARG A 100 -2.63 -7.71 -11.61
N GLU A 101 -1.33 -7.57 -11.35
CA GLU A 101 -0.32 -8.42 -12.01
C GLU A 101 -0.34 -9.85 -11.46
N LEU A 102 -0.66 -10.04 -10.17
CA LEU A 102 -0.89 -11.37 -9.57
C LEU A 102 -2.15 -12.03 -10.14
N LYS A 103 -3.27 -11.30 -10.24
CA LYS A 103 -4.51 -11.75 -10.91
C LYS A 103 -4.24 -12.24 -12.33
N ARG A 104 -3.52 -11.44 -13.13
CA ARG A 104 -3.16 -11.81 -14.51
C ARG A 104 -2.35 -13.11 -14.61
N ARG A 105 -1.60 -13.44 -13.56
CA ARG A 105 -0.78 -14.65 -13.49
C ARG A 105 -1.47 -15.79 -12.74
N ARG A 106 -2.71 -15.60 -12.27
CA ARG A 106 -3.46 -16.54 -11.44
C ARG A 106 -2.69 -16.94 -10.17
N LEU A 107 -1.91 -16.01 -9.63
CA LEU A 107 -1.17 -16.17 -8.38
C LEU A 107 -1.99 -15.55 -7.26
N ILE A 108 -2.07 -16.24 -6.12
CA ILE A 108 -2.72 -15.74 -4.91
C ILE A 108 -1.65 -15.66 -3.82
N VAL A 109 -1.50 -14.48 -3.22
CA VAL A 109 -0.48 -14.25 -2.18
C VAL A 109 -1.12 -13.46 -1.03
N PRO A 110 -0.93 -13.90 0.23
CA PRO A 110 -1.32 -13.11 1.40
C PRO A 110 -0.60 -11.75 1.41
N ALA A 111 -1.30 -10.70 1.76
CA ALA A 111 -0.72 -9.40 2.07
C ALA A 111 -1.11 -8.96 3.48
N PHE A 112 -0.13 -8.45 4.20
CA PHE A 112 -0.23 -8.01 5.57
C PHE A 112 0.12 -6.53 5.67
N GLU A 113 -0.60 -5.81 6.53
CA GLU A 113 -0.31 -4.42 6.83
C GLU A 113 0.50 -4.30 8.13
N HIS A 114 1.57 -3.52 8.07
CA HIS A 114 2.34 -3.07 9.23
C HIS A 114 1.95 -1.62 9.57
N ASP A 115 1.48 -1.37 10.79
CA ASP A 115 1.07 -0.03 11.22
C ASP A 115 2.27 0.79 11.71
N LEU A 116 2.82 1.63 10.84
CA LEU A 116 3.94 2.50 11.19
C LEU A 116 3.67 3.39 12.43
N ALA A 117 2.41 3.75 12.72
CA ALA A 117 2.11 4.59 13.88
C ALA A 117 2.24 3.86 15.21
N ALA A 118 1.79 2.60 15.27
CA ALA A 118 1.95 1.77 16.45
C ALA A 118 3.44 1.53 16.73
N GLU A 119 4.25 1.28 15.68
CA GLU A 119 5.70 1.18 15.83
C GLU A 119 6.33 2.48 16.36
N LEU A 120 5.94 3.64 15.84
CA LEU A 120 6.42 4.94 16.32
C LEU A 120 6.05 5.22 17.79
N ARG A 121 4.98 4.59 18.30
CA ARG A 121 4.60 4.61 19.73
C ARG A 121 5.35 3.56 20.58
N GLY A 122 6.26 2.79 19.98
CA GLY A 122 7.02 1.73 20.65
C GLY A 122 6.30 0.39 20.75
N GLU A 123 5.17 0.20 20.07
CA GLU A 123 4.43 -1.05 20.07
C GLU A 123 5.07 -2.05 19.09
N GLN A 124 5.48 -3.22 19.58
CA GLN A 124 5.91 -4.32 18.72
C GLN A 124 4.73 -4.91 17.95
N GLN A 125 4.92 -5.14 16.66
CA GLN A 125 3.89 -5.70 15.79
C GLN A 125 4.24 -7.09 15.27
N ALA A 126 3.36 -8.04 15.57
CA ALA A 126 3.40 -9.38 15.02
C ALA A 126 2.60 -9.43 13.71
N VAL A 127 3.16 -8.83 12.65
CA VAL A 127 2.52 -8.63 11.34
C VAL A 127 1.94 -9.93 10.76
N PHE A 128 2.65 -11.05 10.93
CA PHE A 128 2.23 -12.36 10.43
C PHE A 128 1.19 -13.08 11.31
N VAL A 129 0.97 -12.63 12.54
CA VAL A 129 0.10 -13.31 13.52
C VAL A 129 -1.22 -12.56 13.74
N LYS A 130 -1.19 -11.23 13.65
CA LYS A 130 -2.31 -10.37 14.11
C LYS A 130 -2.80 -9.35 13.08
N GLY A 131 -2.12 -9.21 11.94
CA GLY A 131 -2.49 -8.22 10.91
C GLY A 131 -3.74 -8.63 10.14
N GLU A 132 -4.57 -7.64 9.76
CA GLU A 132 -5.62 -7.84 8.76
C GLU A 132 -4.98 -8.40 7.48
N ARG A 133 -5.34 -9.63 7.13
CA ARG A 133 -4.81 -10.33 5.96
C ARG A 133 -5.72 -10.09 4.76
N ARG A 134 -5.17 -9.46 3.73
CA ARG A 134 -5.80 -9.37 2.41
C ARG A 134 -5.21 -10.43 1.49
N MET A 135 -6.03 -11.06 0.66
CA MET A 135 -5.53 -11.93 -0.41
C MET A 135 -5.37 -11.14 -1.70
N LEU A 136 -4.13 -10.90 -2.12
CA LEU A 136 -3.84 -10.33 -3.44
C LEU A 136 -3.95 -11.41 -4.50
N GLY A 137 -4.37 -11.04 -5.71
CA GLY A 137 -4.56 -12.00 -6.78
C GLY A 137 -5.94 -12.66 -6.80
N LYS A 138 -6.76 -12.47 -5.76
CA LYS A 138 -8.10 -13.07 -5.64
C LYS A 138 -9.15 -12.17 -6.28
N ASP A 139 -10.04 -12.74 -7.09
CA ASP A 139 -11.20 -12.01 -7.61
C ASP A 139 -12.19 -11.69 -6.48
N SER A 140 -12.66 -10.46 -6.45
CA SER A 140 -13.61 -9.95 -5.45
C SER A 140 -15.01 -10.56 -5.59
N SER A 141 -15.23 -11.42 -6.59
CA SER A 141 -16.56 -11.91 -7.01
C SER A 141 -17.06 -13.16 -6.28
N ASN A 142 -16.32 -13.70 -5.31
CA ASN A 142 -16.77 -14.84 -4.49
C ASN A 142 -16.74 -14.48 -2.99
N LEU A 143 -17.45 -13.43 -2.63
CA LEU A 143 -17.93 -13.21 -1.26
C LEU A 143 -19.47 -13.35 -1.23
N THR A 144 -19.99 -14.40 -1.85
CA THR A 144 -21.27 -14.97 -1.42
C THR A 144 -20.93 -16.01 -0.36
N ASP A 145 -21.28 -15.67 0.86
CA ASP A 145 -21.23 -16.54 2.03
C ASP A 145 -22.01 -17.84 1.76
N PRO A 146 -21.44 -19.04 1.93
CA PRO A 146 -22.20 -20.26 2.09
C PRO A 146 -22.40 -20.47 3.60
N SER A 147 -23.17 -19.61 4.24
CA SER A 147 -23.74 -19.87 5.55
C SER A 147 -25.24 -20.09 5.36
N GLY A 148 -25.65 -21.34 5.53
CA GLY A 148 -27.03 -21.81 5.38
C GLY A 148 -27.96 -21.42 6.52
#